data_AF-A0A2P2KV53-F1
#
_entry.id   AF-A0A2P2KV53-F1
#
_cell.length_a   1.000
_cell.length_b   1.000
_cell.length_c   1.000
_cell.angle_alpha   90.00
_cell.angle_beta   90.00
_cell.angle_gamma   90.00
#
_symmetry.space_group_name_H-M   'P 1'
#
loop_
_entity.id
_entity.type
_entity.pdbx_description
1 polymer ?
#
loop_
_entity_poly.entity_id
_entity_poly.type
_entity_poly.pdbx_seq_one_letter_code
_entity_poly.pdbx_strand_id
1 'polypeptide(L)'
;MDPETALELVKRGAALLLLDVPQHTLIGIDTQVFTVGPLFKGMKMIPPGPHFVYYSSCSRHGNEFSPIIGFFIDVGHSEVIVRQWDQQEEQLIKVSEEEEERYCQMVKSLEFDQHLGPYNLSQYGEWKYLSSYLGKSIIERIEPIGGEITVTCEPEMVKNSHKTVMEKALNEQLRSSKFSTSSTVNNSKRSRCYYTPIPNVIKRRGIEGQMLTALNLDKVIICAHCFVVDP
;
A
#
# COMPACT_ATOMS: atom_id res chain seq x y z
N MET A 1 -28.90 6.10 1.21
CA MET A 1 -28.46 7.05 0.17
C MET A 1 -29.46 6.94 -0.96
N ASP A 2 -30.02 8.06 -1.41
CA ASP A 2 -30.92 8.06 -2.56
C ASP A 2 -30.14 7.91 -3.88
N PRO A 3 -30.80 7.50 -4.98
CA PRO A 3 -30.13 7.25 -6.26
C PRO A 3 -29.44 8.47 -6.88
N GLU A 4 -29.96 9.68 -6.68
CA GLU A 4 -29.38 10.91 -7.25
C GLU A 4 -28.06 11.24 -6.57
N THR A 5 -28.04 11.19 -5.23
CA THR A 5 -26.82 11.34 -4.44
C THR A 5 -25.79 10.28 -4.79
N ALA A 6 -26.21 9.03 -4.98
CA ALA A 6 -25.31 7.94 -5.37
C ALA A 6 -24.67 8.22 -6.74
N LEU A 7 -25.47 8.61 -7.73
CA LEU A 7 -24.98 8.94 -9.07
C LEU A 7 -23.98 10.11 -9.04
N GLU A 8 -24.24 11.13 -8.22
CA GLU A 8 -23.33 12.27 -8.07
C GLU A 8 -22.00 11.84 -7.44
N LEU A 9 -22.02 10.94 -6.46
CA LEU A 9 -20.81 10.37 -5.87
C LEU A 9 -20.03 9.50 -6.86
N VAL A 10 -20.70 8.75 -7.74
CA VAL A 10 -20.01 8.02 -8.83
C VAL A 10 -19.33 8.99 -9.77
N LYS A 11 -19.99 10.09 -10.14
CA LYS A 11 -19.45 11.08 -11.07
C LYS A 11 -18.28 11.86 -10.48
N ARG A 12 -18.34 12.22 -9.20
CA ARG A 12 -17.31 13.06 -8.54
C ARG A 12 -16.17 12.27 -7.91
N GLY A 13 -16.46 11.08 -7.42
CA GLY A 13 -15.48 10.19 -6.81
C GLY A 13 -14.58 9.56 -7.86
N ALA A 14 -13.40 9.14 -7.44
CA ALA A 14 -12.53 8.32 -8.25
C ALA A 14 -13.06 6.88 -8.34
N ALA A 15 -12.53 6.14 -9.31
CA ALA A 15 -12.76 4.73 -9.49
C ALA A 15 -11.43 3.97 -9.62
N LEU A 16 -11.41 2.76 -9.10
CA LEU A 16 -10.32 1.81 -9.23
C LEU A 16 -10.87 0.60 -9.99
N LEU A 17 -10.37 0.36 -11.21
CA LEU A 17 -10.72 -0.78 -12.03
C LEU A 17 -9.58 -1.82 -11.96
N LEU A 18 -9.93 -3.03 -11.52
CA LEU A 18 -9.03 -4.17 -11.35
C LEU A 18 -9.47 -5.29 -12.28
N LEU A 19 -8.68 -5.52 -13.32
CA LEU A 19 -8.97 -6.46 -14.39
C LEU A 19 -8.37 -7.83 -14.08
N ASP A 20 -9.14 -8.87 -14.41
CA ASP A 20 -8.73 -10.28 -14.38
C ASP A 20 -8.19 -10.80 -13.05
N VAL A 21 -8.57 -10.15 -11.95
CA VAL A 21 -8.20 -10.63 -10.62
C VAL A 21 -8.90 -11.96 -10.33
N PRO A 22 -8.17 -13.01 -9.91
CA PRO A 22 -8.76 -14.30 -9.58
C PRO A 22 -9.82 -14.19 -8.48
N GLN A 23 -10.86 -15.02 -8.57
CA GLN A 23 -11.84 -15.17 -7.49
C GLN A 23 -11.15 -15.67 -6.22
N HIS A 24 -11.69 -15.28 -5.07
CA HIS A 24 -11.16 -15.58 -3.74
C HIS A 24 -9.87 -14.84 -3.34
N THR A 25 -9.26 -14.07 -4.25
CA THR A 25 -8.21 -13.11 -3.88
C THR A 25 -8.76 -12.13 -2.84
N LEU A 26 -7.99 -11.87 -1.79
CA LEU A 26 -8.30 -10.80 -0.86
C LEU A 26 -7.80 -9.50 -1.47
N ILE A 27 -8.67 -8.50 -1.53
CA ILE A 27 -8.30 -7.14 -1.89
C ILE A 27 -8.78 -6.23 -0.77
N GLY A 28 -7.94 -5.27 -0.42
CA GLY A 28 -8.29 -4.19 0.47
C GLY A 28 -7.94 -2.83 -0.11
N ILE A 29 -8.63 -1.85 0.41
CA ILE A 29 -8.39 -0.43 0.20
C ILE A 29 -8.57 0.26 1.53
N ASP A 30 -7.52 0.90 2.00
CA ASP A 30 -7.47 1.54 3.31
C ASP A 30 -7.79 0.55 4.45
N THR A 31 -8.84 0.79 5.23
CA THR A 31 -9.29 -0.07 6.33
C THR A 31 -10.31 -1.13 5.88
N GLN A 32 -10.66 -1.17 4.59
CA GLN A 32 -11.64 -2.10 4.03
C GLN A 32 -10.95 -3.29 3.38
N VAL A 33 -11.47 -4.50 3.64
CA VAL A 33 -11.02 -5.75 2.99
C VAL A 33 -12.24 -6.52 2.49
N PHE A 34 -12.12 -7.09 1.30
CA PHE A 34 -13.13 -7.90 0.66
C PHE A 34 -12.51 -9.06 -0.11
N THR A 35 -13.31 -10.09 -0.35
CA THR A 35 -12.95 -11.23 -1.19
C THR A 35 -13.50 -11.01 -2.60
N VAL A 36 -12.67 -11.19 -3.62
CA VAL A 36 -13.07 -11.04 -5.02
C VAL A 36 -14.12 -12.08 -5.38
N GLY A 37 -15.30 -11.61 -5.78
CA GLY A 37 -16.37 -12.41 -6.34
C GLY A 37 -16.33 -12.46 -7.88
N PRO A 38 -17.21 -13.25 -8.52
CA PRO A 38 -17.17 -13.52 -9.96
C PRO A 38 -17.39 -12.30 -10.85
N LEU A 39 -18.08 -11.27 -10.36
CA LEU A 39 -18.39 -10.03 -11.10
C LEU A 39 -17.57 -8.84 -10.62
N PHE A 40 -16.78 -8.99 -9.56
CA PHE A 40 -16.09 -7.87 -8.96
C PHE A 40 -14.93 -7.42 -9.86
N LYS A 41 -14.91 -6.13 -10.21
CA LYS A 41 -13.83 -5.51 -11.01
C LYS A 41 -13.26 -4.25 -10.36
N GLY A 42 -13.49 -4.04 -9.06
CA GLY A 42 -12.91 -2.91 -8.33
C GLY A 42 -13.94 -2.03 -7.62
N MET A 43 -13.60 -0.76 -7.42
CA MET A 43 -14.37 0.17 -6.59
C MET A 43 -14.68 1.51 -7.27
N LYS A 44 -15.79 2.13 -6.86
CA LYS A 44 -16.24 3.46 -7.27
C LYS A 44 -16.55 4.34 -6.05
N MET A 45 -16.77 5.63 -6.28
CA MET A 45 -17.05 6.63 -5.23
C MET A 45 -15.87 6.81 -4.24
N ILE A 46 -14.64 6.54 -4.69
CA ILE A 46 -13.44 6.73 -3.86
C ILE A 46 -13.25 8.24 -3.66
N PRO A 47 -13.19 8.75 -2.42
CA PRO A 47 -12.93 10.17 -2.20
C PRO A 47 -11.57 10.60 -2.75
N PRO A 48 -11.37 11.88 -3.10
CA PRO A 48 -10.05 12.35 -3.49
C PRO A 48 -9.02 12.28 -2.36
N GLY A 49 -7.76 12.11 -2.74
CA GLY A 49 -6.60 12.06 -1.86
C GLY A 49 -5.88 10.71 -1.89
N PRO A 50 -4.98 10.47 -0.92
CA PRO A 50 -4.21 9.24 -0.85
C PRO A 50 -5.07 8.08 -0.38
N HIS A 51 -4.89 6.93 -1.02
CA HIS A 51 -5.48 5.65 -0.65
C HIS A 51 -4.42 4.56 -0.76
N PHE A 52 -4.54 3.53 0.07
CA PHE A 52 -3.63 2.38 0.01
C PHE A 52 -4.38 1.14 -0.43
N VAL A 53 -4.06 0.64 -1.63
CA VAL A 53 -4.65 -0.58 -2.18
C VAL A 53 -3.72 -1.74 -1.89
N TYR A 54 -4.26 -2.84 -1.42
CA TYR A 54 -3.48 -4.04 -1.14
C TYR A 54 -4.24 -5.30 -1.48
N TYR A 55 -3.53 -6.39 -1.69
CA TYR A 55 -4.11 -7.66 -2.02
C TYR A 55 -3.23 -8.81 -1.52
N SER A 56 -3.85 -9.97 -1.42
CA SER A 56 -3.18 -11.23 -1.13
C SER A 56 -3.81 -12.30 -2.00
N SER A 57 -3.00 -12.88 -2.87
CA SER A 57 -3.38 -14.01 -3.71
C SER A 57 -3.72 -15.19 -2.80
N CYS A 58 -4.71 -15.98 -3.20
CA CYS A 58 -5.10 -17.17 -2.46
C CYS A 58 -4.78 -18.43 -3.25
N SER A 59 -4.46 -19.52 -2.55
CA SER A 59 -4.36 -20.83 -3.16
C SER A 59 -5.68 -21.21 -3.85
N ARG A 60 -5.61 -22.15 -4.79
CA ARG A 60 -6.79 -22.69 -5.49
C ARG A 60 -7.88 -23.23 -4.55
N HIS A 61 -7.56 -23.48 -3.27
CA HIS A 61 -8.47 -24.06 -2.28
C HIS A 61 -8.94 -23.03 -1.24
N GLY A 62 -8.56 -21.76 -1.36
CA GLY A 62 -9.06 -20.70 -0.50
C GLY A 62 -8.44 -20.68 0.91
N ASN A 63 -7.42 -21.48 1.17
CA ASN A 63 -6.94 -21.79 2.53
C ASN A 63 -5.54 -21.26 2.86
N GLU A 64 -4.78 -20.83 1.85
CA GLU A 64 -3.43 -20.29 2.01
C GLU A 64 -3.33 -18.98 1.24
N PHE A 65 -2.69 -17.98 1.86
CA PHE A 65 -2.61 -16.62 1.35
C PHE A 65 -1.15 -16.24 1.11
N SER A 66 -0.88 -15.56 -0.02
CA SER A 66 0.43 -14.98 -0.28
C SER A 66 0.71 -13.84 0.69
N PRO A 67 1.98 -13.46 0.90
CA PRO A 67 2.30 -12.18 1.53
C PRO A 67 1.50 -11.05 0.86
N ILE A 68 1.06 -10.08 1.67
CA ILE A 68 0.33 -8.91 1.17
C ILE A 68 1.28 -8.09 0.29
N ILE A 69 0.75 -7.67 -0.85
CA ILE A 69 1.35 -6.68 -1.74
C ILE A 69 0.40 -5.50 -1.79
N GLY A 70 0.91 -4.28 -1.74
CA GLY A 70 0.09 -3.08 -1.89
C GLY A 70 0.83 -1.93 -2.54
N PHE A 71 0.10 -0.89 -2.88
CA PHE A 71 0.61 0.31 -3.52
C PHE A 71 -0.27 1.50 -3.14
N PHE A 72 0.30 2.70 -3.14
CA PHE A 72 -0.52 3.90 -2.98
C PHE A 72 -1.14 4.32 -4.31
N ILE A 73 -2.30 4.95 -4.21
CA ILE A 73 -2.89 5.79 -5.25
C ILE A 73 -3.17 7.14 -4.62
N ASP A 74 -2.88 8.23 -5.32
CA ASP A 74 -3.28 9.58 -4.93
C ASP A 74 -4.18 10.11 -6.02
N VAL A 75 -5.48 10.11 -5.76
CA VAL A 75 -6.51 10.28 -6.80
C VAL A 75 -7.21 11.62 -6.67
N GLY A 76 -7.43 12.28 -7.80
CA GLY A 76 -8.26 13.47 -7.94
C GLY A 76 -9.74 13.15 -8.09
N HIS A 77 -10.53 14.21 -8.32
CA HIS A 77 -11.94 14.07 -8.66
C HIS A 77 -12.12 13.35 -10.00
N SER A 78 -13.06 12.41 -10.04
CA SER A 78 -13.45 11.69 -11.27
C SER A 78 -12.29 10.95 -11.97
N GLU A 79 -11.19 10.72 -11.26
CA GLU A 79 -10.03 10.00 -11.78
C GLU A 79 -10.32 8.50 -11.80
N VAL A 80 -9.78 7.80 -12.79
CA VAL A 80 -9.94 6.36 -12.93
C VAL A 80 -8.55 5.74 -12.97
N ILE A 81 -8.28 4.85 -12.02
CA ILE A 81 -7.04 4.07 -11.98
C ILE A 81 -7.33 2.67 -12.51
N VAL A 82 -6.54 2.23 -13.49
CA VAL A 82 -6.68 0.88 -14.07
C VAL A 82 -5.46 0.03 -13.72
N ARG A 83 -5.71 -1.18 -13.26
CA ARG A 83 -4.71 -2.22 -13.04
C ARG A 83 -5.21 -3.54 -13.59
N GLN A 84 -4.29 -4.34 -14.11
CA GLN A 84 -4.58 -5.69 -14.59
C GLN A 84 -3.76 -6.70 -13.83
N TRP A 85 -4.39 -7.83 -13.49
CA TRP A 85 -3.72 -8.95 -12.88
C TRP A 85 -2.81 -9.64 -13.90
N ASP A 86 -1.51 -9.68 -13.60
CA ASP A 86 -0.58 -10.56 -14.29
C ASP A 86 -0.57 -11.93 -13.60
N GLN A 87 -0.95 -12.97 -14.36
CA GLN A 87 -1.09 -14.32 -13.80
C GLN A 87 0.26 -15.01 -13.55
N GLN A 88 1.34 -14.57 -14.21
CA GLN A 88 2.66 -15.18 -14.03
C GLN A 88 3.33 -14.66 -12.75
N GLU A 89 3.27 -13.35 -12.55
CA GLU A 89 3.86 -12.65 -11.41
C GLU A 89 2.92 -12.56 -10.20
N GLU A 90 1.64 -12.95 -10.36
CA GLU A 90 0.57 -12.83 -9.36
C GLU A 90 0.45 -11.40 -8.79
N GLN A 91 0.50 -10.41 -9.68
CA GLN A 91 0.60 -8.99 -9.32
C GLN A 91 -0.35 -8.10 -10.13
N LEU A 92 -0.74 -6.96 -9.55
CA LEU A 92 -1.53 -5.93 -10.23
C LEU A 92 -0.60 -4.92 -10.93
N ILE A 93 -0.46 -5.06 -12.24
CA ILE A 93 0.41 -4.21 -13.05
C ILE A 93 -0.35 -3.06 -13.72
N LYS A 94 0.38 -2.01 -14.11
CA LYS A 94 -0.16 -0.95 -14.97
C LYS A 94 -0.44 -1.51 -16.37
N VAL A 95 -1.59 -1.16 -16.93
CA VAL A 95 -1.90 -1.43 -18.34
C VAL A 95 -1.18 -0.42 -19.24
N SER A 96 -1.21 -0.64 -20.56
CA SER A 96 -0.71 0.35 -21.52
C SER A 96 -1.54 1.64 -21.49
N GLU A 97 -0.95 2.78 -21.88
CA GLU A 97 -1.66 4.08 -21.90
C GLU A 97 -2.92 4.03 -22.79
N GLU A 98 -2.84 3.35 -23.93
CA GLU A 98 -3.95 3.16 -24.86
C GLU A 98 -5.11 2.37 -24.22
N GLU A 99 -4.80 1.31 -23.49
CA GLU A 99 -5.81 0.52 -22.77
C GLU A 99 -6.38 1.30 -21.59
N GLU A 100 -5.54 2.01 -20.85
CA GLU A 100 -5.97 2.85 -19.74
C GLU A 100 -6.99 3.89 -20.19
N GLU A 101 -6.73 4.60 -21.29
CA GLU A 101 -7.66 5.59 -21.85
C GLU A 101 -9.01 4.95 -22.23
N ARG A 102 -8.98 3.79 -22.91
CA ARG A 102 -10.19 3.05 -23.30
C ARG A 102 -11.02 2.65 -22.08
N TYR A 103 -10.39 2.05 -21.07
CA TYR A 103 -11.10 1.63 -19.86
C TYR A 103 -11.60 2.82 -19.03
N CYS A 104 -10.85 3.93 -18.99
CA CYS A 104 -11.29 5.16 -18.36
C CYS A 104 -12.59 5.68 -18.98
N GLN A 105 -12.70 5.65 -20.31
CA GLN A 105 -13.93 6.05 -21.01
C GLN A 105 -15.11 5.13 -20.66
N MET A 106 -14.89 3.81 -20.63
CA MET A 106 -15.94 2.83 -20.26
C MET A 106 -16.41 2.97 -18.80
N VAL A 107 -15.51 3.29 -17.87
CA VAL A 107 -15.89 3.57 -16.47
C VAL A 107 -16.70 4.86 -16.40
N LYS A 108 -16.30 5.90 -17.13
CA LYS A 108 -17.02 7.19 -17.19
C LYS A 108 -18.39 7.09 -17.89
N SER A 109 -18.55 6.18 -18.84
CA SER A 109 -19.83 5.85 -19.49
C SER A 109 -20.72 4.92 -18.65
N LEU A 110 -20.27 4.53 -17.45
CA LEU A 110 -20.98 3.65 -16.51
C LEU A 110 -21.15 2.20 -16.98
N GLU A 111 -20.39 1.75 -17.99
CA GLU A 111 -20.44 0.36 -18.47
C GLU A 111 -19.99 -0.65 -17.41
N PHE A 112 -19.11 -0.23 -16.50
CA PHE A 112 -18.66 -1.04 -15.37
C PHE A 112 -19.47 -0.86 -14.09
N ASP A 113 -20.55 -0.09 -14.08
CA ASP A 113 -21.22 0.35 -12.83
C ASP A 113 -21.67 -0.83 -11.94
N GLN A 114 -22.15 -1.92 -12.55
CA GLN A 114 -22.57 -3.14 -11.84
C GLN A 114 -21.40 -3.99 -11.31
N HIS A 115 -20.20 -3.79 -11.84
CA HIS A 115 -19.00 -4.54 -11.48
C HIS A 115 -18.11 -3.81 -10.46
N LEU A 116 -18.41 -2.55 -10.17
CA LEU A 116 -17.68 -1.71 -9.23
C LEU A 116 -18.45 -1.57 -7.91
N GLY A 117 -17.83 -2.05 -6.82
CA GLY A 117 -18.36 -1.89 -5.47
C GLY A 117 -18.28 -0.43 -5.00
N PRO A 118 -19.27 0.09 -4.26
CA PRO A 118 -19.17 1.43 -3.69
C PRO A 118 -18.15 1.45 -2.53
N TYR A 119 -17.26 2.45 -2.51
CA TYR A 119 -16.40 2.71 -1.35
C TYR A 119 -17.26 2.94 -0.10
N ASN A 120 -16.93 2.27 1.01
CA ASN A 120 -17.66 2.48 2.27
C ASN A 120 -17.31 3.83 2.90
N LEU A 121 -18.06 4.87 2.52
CA LEU A 121 -17.87 6.24 3.00
C LEU A 121 -18.00 6.37 4.53
N SER A 122 -18.64 5.42 5.23
CA SER A 122 -18.70 5.44 6.70
C SER A 122 -17.34 5.21 7.36
N GLN A 123 -16.43 4.48 6.70
CA GLN A 123 -15.08 4.19 7.19
C GLN A 123 -14.03 5.20 6.68
N TYR A 124 -14.40 6.07 5.73
CA TYR A 124 -13.49 7.08 5.18
C TYR A 124 -12.94 8.02 6.24
N GLY A 125 -13.73 8.37 7.27
CA GLY A 125 -13.29 9.28 8.33
C GLY A 125 -12.08 8.74 9.11
N GLU A 126 -12.04 7.43 9.37
CA GLU A 126 -10.91 6.77 10.01
C GLU A 126 -9.68 6.80 9.10
N TRP A 127 -9.83 6.42 7.83
CA TRP A 127 -8.73 6.48 6.87
C TRP A 127 -8.17 7.90 6.73
N LYS A 128 -9.03 8.89 6.54
CA LYS A 128 -8.64 10.30 6.42
C LYS A 128 -7.84 10.80 7.62
N TYR A 129 -8.15 10.29 8.82
CA TYR A 129 -7.37 10.60 10.01
C TYR A 129 -5.98 9.92 9.96
N LEU A 130 -5.93 8.62 9.63
CA LEU A 130 -4.68 7.85 9.51
C LEU A 130 -3.76 8.38 8.40
N SER A 131 -4.32 8.87 7.30
CA SER A 131 -3.59 9.38 6.14
C SER A 131 -3.40 10.90 6.14
N SER A 132 -3.75 11.60 7.23
CA SER A 132 -3.75 13.07 7.32
C SER A 132 -2.41 13.75 7.02
N TYR A 133 -1.29 13.04 7.22
CA TYR A 133 0.07 13.54 6.93
C TYR A 133 0.70 12.87 5.70
N LEU A 134 -0.04 12.04 4.96
CA LEU A 134 0.44 11.39 3.73
C LEU A 134 0.17 12.29 2.53
N GLY A 135 1.06 13.25 2.29
CA GLY A 135 1.05 14.02 1.04
C GLY A 135 1.61 13.24 -0.13
N LYS A 136 1.23 13.62 -1.36
CA LYS A 136 1.75 13.05 -2.62
C LYS A 136 3.27 12.98 -2.64
N SER A 137 3.95 14.07 -2.29
CA SER A 137 5.41 14.14 -2.25
C SER A 137 6.05 13.20 -1.23
N ILE A 138 5.35 12.91 -0.12
CA ILE A 138 5.82 11.97 0.88
C ILE A 138 5.71 10.54 0.35
N ILE A 139 4.57 10.20 -0.28
CA ILE A 139 4.34 8.91 -0.92
C ILE A 139 5.41 8.66 -1.99
N GLU A 140 5.56 9.57 -2.95
CA GLU A 140 6.56 9.47 -4.03
C GLU A 140 8.00 9.32 -3.50
N ARG A 141 8.30 9.97 -2.36
CA ARG A 141 9.61 9.88 -1.72
C ARG A 141 9.86 8.52 -1.06
N ILE A 142 8.87 7.93 -0.41
CA ILE A 142 9.03 6.68 0.35
C ILE A 142 8.79 5.44 -0.51
N GLU A 143 8.04 5.55 -1.60
CA GLU A 143 7.67 4.42 -2.42
C GLU A 143 8.89 3.70 -3.01
N PRO A 144 8.89 2.35 -3.01
CA PRO A 144 9.93 1.57 -3.65
C PRO A 144 9.95 1.78 -5.16
N ILE A 145 11.04 1.38 -5.81
CA ILE A 145 11.10 1.39 -7.27
C ILE A 145 10.07 0.39 -7.81
N GLY A 146 9.04 0.90 -8.49
CA GLY A 146 7.90 0.11 -8.96
C GLY A 146 6.60 0.39 -8.20
N GLY A 147 6.67 1.04 -7.02
CA GLY A 147 5.50 1.43 -6.20
C GLY A 147 4.91 0.31 -5.34
N GLU A 148 5.30 -0.94 -5.58
CA GLU A 148 4.80 -2.10 -4.85
C GLU A 148 5.51 -2.31 -3.51
N ILE A 149 4.73 -2.33 -2.45
CA ILE A 149 5.15 -2.49 -1.06
C ILE A 149 4.76 -3.90 -0.62
N THR A 150 5.74 -4.66 -0.15
CA THR A 150 5.52 -5.99 0.43
C THR A 150 6.49 -6.24 1.58
N VAL A 151 6.04 -7.01 2.58
CA VAL A 151 6.84 -7.33 3.77
C VAL A 151 8.07 -8.18 3.45
N THR A 152 8.06 -8.91 2.34
CA THR A 152 9.19 -9.77 1.93
C THR A 152 10.40 -8.99 1.45
N CYS A 153 10.22 -7.74 1.04
CA CYS A 153 11.28 -6.86 0.56
C CYS A 153 11.86 -5.96 1.67
N GLU A 154 11.19 -5.88 2.82
CA GLU A 154 11.65 -5.08 3.95
C GLU A 154 12.68 -5.88 4.78
N PRO A 155 13.77 -5.24 5.24
CA PRO A 155 14.76 -5.92 6.06
C PRO A 155 14.13 -6.34 7.39
N GLU A 156 14.54 -7.51 7.93
CA GLU A 156 14.18 -7.87 9.30
C GLU A 156 14.53 -6.71 10.24
N MET A 157 13.52 -6.18 10.96
CA MET A 157 13.72 -5.22 12.04
C MET A 157 14.82 -5.75 12.96
N VAL A 158 15.80 -4.89 13.26
CA VAL A 158 17.05 -5.13 14.01
C VAL A 158 17.12 -6.51 14.69
N LYS A 159 18.01 -7.38 14.21
CA LYS A 159 18.23 -8.75 14.74
C LYS A 159 18.45 -8.85 16.27
N ASN A 160 18.76 -7.74 16.93
CA ASN A 160 19.10 -7.64 18.36
C ASN A 160 18.03 -6.96 19.22
N SER A 161 16.84 -6.63 18.70
CA SER A 161 15.72 -6.16 19.53
C SER A 161 14.83 -7.32 20.00
N HIS A 162 14.19 -7.18 21.17
CA HIS A 162 13.19 -8.13 21.62
C HIS A 162 12.03 -8.19 20.63
N LYS A 163 11.88 -9.33 19.94
CA LYS A 163 10.75 -9.53 19.02
C LYS A 163 9.45 -9.75 19.79
N THR A 164 8.39 -9.05 19.38
CA THR A 164 7.05 -9.26 19.91
C THR A 164 6.52 -10.65 19.54
N VAL A 165 5.46 -11.12 20.20
CA VAL A 165 4.80 -12.40 19.84
C VAL A 165 4.33 -12.38 18.38
N MET A 166 3.76 -11.25 17.95
CA MET A 166 3.27 -11.06 16.58
C MET A 166 4.41 -11.11 15.55
N GLU A 167 5.54 -10.43 15.83
CA GLU A 167 6.71 -10.45 14.95
C GLU A 167 7.31 -11.86 14.83
N LYS A 168 7.30 -12.66 15.91
CA LYS A 168 7.74 -14.06 15.85
C LYS A 168 6.82 -14.89 14.97
N ALA A 169 5.50 -14.78 15.15
CA ALA A 169 4.51 -15.49 14.33
C ALA A 169 4.62 -15.11 12.84
N LEU A 170 4.79 -13.82 12.53
CA LEU A 170 5.01 -13.34 11.15
C LEU A 170 6.28 -13.93 10.54
N ASN A 171 7.39 -13.95 11.29
CA ASN A 171 8.64 -14.54 10.82
C ASN A 171 8.51 -16.05 10.55
N GLU A 172 7.75 -16.78 11.37
CA GLU A 172 7.45 -18.20 11.15
C GLU A 172 6.61 -18.40 9.88
N GLN A 173 5.57 -17.58 9.67
CA GLN A 173 4.75 -17.62 8.47
C GLN A 173 5.58 -17.38 7.20
N LEU A 174 6.43 -16.35 7.18
CA LEU A 174 7.29 -16.04 6.04
C LEU A 174 8.24 -17.19 5.70
N ARG A 175 8.81 -17.87 6.72
CA ARG A 175 9.70 -19.03 6.54
C ARG A 175 8.98 -20.29 6.06
N SER A 176 7.75 -20.50 6.51
CA SER A 176 6.93 -21.65 6.10
C SER A 176 6.38 -21.52 4.68
N SER A 177 6.26 -20.29 4.18
CA SER A 177 5.74 -20.06 2.84
C SER A 177 6.76 -20.56 1.79
N LYS A 178 6.29 -21.39 0.85
CA LYS A 178 7.08 -21.87 -0.29
C LYS A 178 7.51 -20.75 -1.25
N PHE A 179 7.16 -19.49 -0.97
CA PHE A 179 7.53 -18.30 -1.75
C PHE A 179 9.02 -17.94 -1.66
N SER A 180 9.81 -18.70 -0.89
CA SER A 180 11.28 -18.58 -0.86
C SER A 180 11.96 -18.98 -2.19
N THR A 181 11.26 -19.62 -3.13
CA THR A 181 11.87 -20.16 -4.36
C THR A 181 11.72 -19.32 -5.64
N SER A 182 10.97 -18.20 -5.63
CA SER A 182 10.92 -17.28 -6.79
C SER A 182 11.89 -16.09 -6.69
N SER A 183 12.61 -15.92 -5.57
CA SER A 183 13.59 -14.84 -5.39
C SER A 183 14.92 -15.05 -6.13
N THR A 184 14.95 -15.86 -7.20
CA THR A 184 16.12 -15.93 -8.11
C THR A 184 16.00 -14.97 -9.29
N VAL A 185 15.02 -14.06 -9.28
CA VAL A 185 14.92 -12.99 -10.28
C VAL A 185 15.44 -11.68 -9.70
N ASN A 186 16.70 -11.38 -10.05
CA ASN A 186 17.34 -10.07 -10.03
C ASN A 186 17.44 -9.32 -8.69
N ASN A 187 18.64 -9.47 -8.12
CA ASN A 187 19.28 -8.69 -7.07
C ASN A 187 19.45 -7.17 -7.38
N SER A 188 18.60 -6.55 -8.21
CA SER A 188 18.83 -5.23 -8.80
C SER A 188 17.68 -4.21 -8.71
N LYS A 189 16.47 -4.57 -8.23
CA LYS A 189 15.45 -3.55 -7.93
C LYS A 189 15.36 -3.32 -6.43
N ARG A 190 15.63 -2.07 -6.02
CA ARG A 190 15.39 -1.59 -4.65
C ARG A 190 13.87 -1.56 -4.42
N SER A 191 13.31 -2.72 -4.12
CA SER A 191 11.88 -2.93 -3.84
C SER A 191 11.51 -2.60 -2.39
N ARG A 192 12.36 -1.84 -1.70
CA ARG A 192 12.15 -1.42 -0.31
C ARG A 192 11.73 0.03 -0.25
N CYS A 193 10.94 0.36 0.76
CA CYS A 193 10.56 1.74 1.00
C CYS A 193 11.79 2.58 1.43
N TYR A 194 11.81 3.85 1.02
CA TYR A 194 12.88 4.80 1.31
C TYR A 194 12.58 5.61 2.59
N TYR A 195 12.39 4.90 3.70
CA TYR A 195 12.19 5.55 5.00
C TYR A 195 13.42 6.36 5.43
N THR A 196 13.17 7.41 6.21
CA THR A 196 14.24 8.20 6.83
C THR A 196 14.94 7.35 7.89
N PRO A 197 16.26 7.10 7.78
CA PRO A 197 16.97 6.29 8.75
C PRO A 197 17.09 7.02 10.08
N ILE A 198 16.57 6.43 11.15
CA ILE A 198 16.67 6.98 12.51
C ILE A 198 17.75 6.22 13.29
N PRO A 199 18.83 6.89 13.75
CA PRO A 199 19.89 6.21 14.48
C PRO A 199 19.45 5.87 15.92
N ASN A 200 19.48 4.59 16.27
CA ASN A 200 19.19 4.13 17.64
C ASN A 200 20.18 4.70 18.67
N VAL A 201 21.46 4.74 18.31
CA VAL A 201 22.56 5.23 19.17
C VAL A 201 23.38 6.24 18.39
N ILE A 202 23.59 7.41 18.97
CA ILE A 202 24.54 8.39 18.43
C ILE A 202 25.94 7.94 18.77
N LYS A 203 26.76 7.75 17.74
CA LYS A 203 28.21 7.55 17.87
C LYS A 203 28.91 8.67 17.10
N ARG A 204 29.58 9.56 17.83
CA ARG A 204 30.38 10.64 17.25
C ARG A 204 31.80 10.57 17.83
N ARG A 205 32.81 10.59 16.96
CA ARG A 205 34.22 10.62 17.38
C ARG A 205 34.54 12.03 17.89
N GLY A 206 35.40 12.12 18.92
CA GLY A 206 35.88 13.40 19.45
C GLY A 206 34.93 14.10 20.43
N ILE A 207 33.86 13.45 20.89
CA ILE A 207 32.98 13.95 21.95
C ILE A 207 33.30 13.22 23.26
N GLU A 208 33.31 13.94 24.38
CA GLU A 208 33.47 13.35 25.71
C GLU A 208 32.37 12.32 26.00
N GLY A 209 32.72 11.25 26.72
CA GLY A 209 31.80 10.16 27.04
C GLY A 209 30.53 10.62 27.78
N GLN A 210 30.65 11.61 28.66
CA GLN A 210 29.50 12.17 29.39
C GLN A 210 28.50 12.86 28.45
N MET A 211 29.01 13.67 27.52
CA MET A 211 28.18 14.36 26.52
C MET A 211 27.55 13.36 25.53
N LEU A 212 28.28 12.30 25.15
CA LEU A 212 27.72 11.23 24.30
C LEU A 212 26.60 10.46 25.03
N THR A 213 26.74 10.21 26.33
CA THR A 213 25.69 9.61 27.16
C THR A 213 24.48 10.53 27.26
N ALA A 214 24.68 11.82 27.52
CA ALA A 214 23.60 12.80 27.59
C ALA A 214 22.78 12.84 26.27
N LEU A 215 23.46 12.87 25.12
CA LEU A 215 22.83 12.82 23.79
C LEU A 215 22.06 11.51 23.50
N ASN A 216 22.40 10.41 24.17
CA ASN A 216 21.70 9.15 24.01
C ASN A 216 20.55 8.95 25.01
N LEU A 217 20.60 9.63 26.16
CA LEU A 217 19.50 9.69 27.14
C LEU A 217 18.42 10.69 26.71
N ASP A 218 18.83 11.84 26.18
CA ASP A 218 17.93 12.88 25.67
C ASP A 218 17.98 12.94 24.13
N LYS A 219 16.89 12.53 23.50
CA LYS A 219 16.73 12.51 22.04
C LYS A 219 16.17 13.81 21.47
N VAL A 220 15.86 14.82 22.30
CA VAL A 220 15.32 16.13 21.85
C VAL A 220 16.21 16.76 20.79
N ILE A 221 17.53 16.69 20.96
CA ILE A 221 18.49 17.21 19.98
C ILE A 221 18.39 16.46 18.65
N ILE A 222 18.19 15.13 18.65
CA ILE A 222 17.98 14.37 17.41
C ILE A 222 16.67 14.77 16.75
N CYS A 223 15.59 14.84 17.53
CA CYS A 223 14.28 15.26 17.06
C CYS A 223 14.36 16.64 16.38
N ALA A 224 14.93 17.63 17.07
CA ALA A 224 15.05 18.99 16.57
C ALA A 224 15.94 19.09 15.32
N HIS A 225 17.10 18.43 15.33
CA HIS A 225 18.10 18.59 14.26
C HIS A 225 17.83 17.73 13.02
N CYS A 226 17.12 16.60 13.17
CA CYS A 226 16.83 15.67 12.08
C CYS A 226 15.40 15.75 11.54
N PHE A 227 14.44 16.29 12.31
CA PHE A 227 13.01 16.24 11.95
C PHE A 227 12.27 17.58 12.07
N VAL A 228 12.88 18.66 12.57
CA VAL A 228 12.22 19.97 12.80
C VAL A 228 12.80 21.08 11.92
N VAL A 229 13.58 20.76 10.87
CA VAL A 229 13.98 21.76 9.87
C VAL A 229 12.90 21.82 8.79
N ASP A 230 11.90 22.67 9.07
CA ASP A 230 10.79 23.29 8.30
C ASP A 230 10.15 22.65 7.03
N PRO A 231 8.82 22.88 6.82
CA PRO A 231 7.95 22.24 5.83
C PRO A 231 8.17 22.61 4.36
#